data_AF-A0A3A8JQ79-F1
#
_entry.id   AF-A0A3A8JQ79-F1
#
_cell.length_a   1.000
_cell.length_b   1.000
_cell.length_c   1.000
_cell.angle_alpha   90.00
_cell.angle_beta   90.00
_cell.angle_gamma   90.00
#
_symmetry.space_group_name_H-M   'P 1'
#
loop_
_entity.id
_entity.type
_entity.pdbx_description
1 polymer ?
#
loop_
_entity_poly.entity_id
_entity_poly.type
_entity_poly.pdbx_seq_one_letter_code
_entity_poly.pdbx_strand_id
1 'polypeptide(L)'
;PATPPARNVVKDSFSAGTAATQRTAAVTAAPPGDHGKLMNDYLTGAIPPPADFEQVMGYKPYAIQTPHGQRMQDPHGYASVPGKIGPDKEFDKAAKTHDYGYDLLRYYDRKGTPLKPEARKAADKMFRNDMFDYANDQKGAVNRFKFRTWAQIYATAVELNSVRQGHGPP
;
A
#
# COMPACT_ATOMS: atom_id res chain seq x y z
N PRO A 1 50.93 -29.98 54.77
CA PRO A 1 49.51 -29.67 54.44
C PRO A 1 49.41 -28.35 53.65
N ALA A 2 49.23 -28.46 52.33
CA ALA A 2 49.21 -27.33 51.40
C ALA A 2 47.77 -26.94 51.02
N THR A 3 47.50 -25.64 51.00
CA THR A 3 46.23 -25.00 50.64
C THR A 3 46.00 -25.06 49.12
N PRO A 4 44.79 -25.33 48.60
CA PRO A 4 44.53 -25.28 47.16
C PRO A 4 44.34 -23.82 46.66
N PRO A 5 44.74 -23.50 45.40
CA PRO A 5 44.59 -22.16 44.85
C PRO A 5 43.15 -21.86 44.38
N ALA A 6 42.78 -20.57 44.48
CA ALA A 6 41.49 -20.04 44.05
C ALA A 6 41.31 -20.12 42.53
N ARG A 7 40.12 -20.56 42.09
CA ARG A 7 39.72 -20.56 40.67
C ARG A 7 39.29 -19.14 40.25
N ASN A 8 39.96 -18.60 39.23
CA ASN A 8 39.54 -17.38 38.54
C ASN A 8 38.21 -17.63 37.81
N VAL A 9 37.17 -16.88 38.18
CA VAL A 9 35.90 -16.83 37.44
C VAL A 9 36.07 -15.84 36.29
N VAL A 10 36.17 -16.35 35.06
CA VAL A 10 36.09 -15.54 33.85
C VAL A 10 34.65 -15.03 33.73
N LYS A 11 34.47 -13.70 33.75
CA LYS A 11 33.18 -13.07 33.41
C LYS A 11 33.00 -13.11 31.90
N ASP A 12 32.20 -14.06 31.42
CA ASP A 12 31.74 -14.06 30.04
C ASP A 12 30.87 -12.84 29.79
N SER A 13 31.44 -11.86 29.09
CA SER A 13 30.76 -10.63 28.69
C SER A 13 29.93 -10.89 27.43
N PHE A 14 28.87 -11.69 27.57
CA PHE A 14 27.81 -11.76 26.56
C PHE A 14 26.57 -11.05 27.08
N SER A 15 26.62 -9.72 27.10
CA SER A 15 25.42 -8.88 27.06
C SER A 15 24.80 -8.98 25.65
N ALA A 16 24.19 -10.13 25.36
CA ALA A 16 23.38 -10.34 24.16
C ALA A 16 21.91 -10.45 24.60
N GLY A 17 21.27 -9.30 24.80
CA GLY A 17 19.89 -9.30 25.31
C GLY A 17 19.01 -8.10 24.97
N THR A 18 19.48 -7.12 24.19
CA THR A 18 18.68 -5.90 23.93
C THR A 18 18.44 -5.59 22.46
N ALA A 19 19.21 -6.16 21.52
CA ALA A 19 19.07 -5.86 20.10
C ALA A 19 18.12 -6.80 19.33
N ALA A 20 17.93 -8.04 19.81
CA ALA A 20 17.11 -9.04 19.12
C ALA A 20 15.61 -8.89 19.43
N THR A 21 15.26 -8.41 20.64
CA THR A 21 13.88 -8.23 21.10
C THR A 21 13.19 -7.02 20.45
N GLN A 22 13.94 -6.15 19.77
CA GLN A 22 13.40 -5.02 19.01
C GLN A 22 12.93 -5.41 17.60
N ARG A 23 13.32 -6.58 17.07
CA ARG A 23 12.93 -7.02 15.71
C ARG A 23 11.60 -7.79 15.66
N THR A 24 11.00 -8.09 16.80
CA THR A 24 9.73 -8.83 16.91
C THR A 24 8.61 -8.01 17.55
N ALA A 25 8.83 -6.71 17.77
CA ALA A 25 7.77 -5.81 18.21
C ALA A 25 6.79 -5.55 17.05
N ALA A 26 5.65 -6.25 17.11
CA ALA A 26 4.37 -5.99 16.46
C ALA A 26 4.36 -4.82 15.45
N VAL A 27 4.38 -5.15 14.15
CA VAL A 27 4.07 -4.22 13.06
C VAL A 27 2.55 -3.98 13.03
N THR A 28 1.99 -3.46 14.11
CA THR A 28 0.55 -3.18 14.23
C THR A 28 0.21 -1.70 14.20
N ALA A 29 1.20 -0.83 14.39
CA ALA A 29 1.02 0.62 14.26
C ALA A 29 1.50 1.11 12.90
N ALA A 30 0.85 2.15 12.37
CA ALA A 30 1.37 2.93 11.25
C ALA A 30 2.82 3.38 11.54
N PRO A 31 3.78 3.04 10.67
CA PRO A 31 5.14 3.55 10.78
C PRO A 31 5.13 5.08 10.85
N PRO A 32 5.85 5.71 11.79
CA PRO A 32 5.99 7.15 11.79
C PRO A 32 6.70 7.62 10.51
N GLY A 33 6.31 8.78 9.99
CA GLY A 33 6.99 9.41 8.85
C GLY A 33 6.05 9.84 7.74
N ASP A 34 6.55 9.79 6.50
CA ASP A 34 5.82 10.15 5.29
C ASP A 34 4.86 9.01 4.89
N HIS A 35 3.59 9.16 5.25
CA HIS A 35 2.55 8.18 4.91
C HIS A 35 2.24 8.12 3.40
N GLY A 36 2.59 9.16 2.63
CA GLY A 36 2.50 9.13 1.18
C GLY A 36 3.58 8.25 0.57
N LYS A 37 4.82 8.35 1.05
CA LYS A 37 5.89 7.41 0.67
C LYS A 37 5.56 5.98 1.10
N LEU A 38 5.11 5.80 2.33
CA LEU A 38 4.71 4.48 2.85
C LEU A 38 3.64 3.83 1.95
N MET A 39 2.61 4.60 1.57
CA MET A 39 1.58 4.12 0.65
C MET A 39 2.19 3.69 -0.69
N ASN A 40 3.06 4.51 -1.29
CA ASN A 40 3.71 4.15 -2.55
C ASN A 40 4.57 2.87 -2.42
N ASP A 41 5.30 2.72 -1.32
CA ASP A 41 6.13 1.53 -1.08
C ASP A 41 5.25 0.27 -1.01
N TYR A 42 4.08 0.34 -0.35
CA TYR A 42 3.11 -0.76 -0.35
C TYR A 42 2.53 -1.02 -1.75
N LEU A 43 2.06 0.02 -2.44
CA LEU A 43 1.40 -0.11 -3.75
C LEU A 43 2.35 -0.65 -4.83
N THR A 44 3.65 -0.40 -4.71
CA THR A 44 4.68 -0.88 -5.65
C THR A 44 5.30 -2.21 -5.24
N GLY A 45 4.95 -2.74 -4.06
CA GLY A 45 5.56 -3.97 -3.52
C GLY A 45 6.99 -3.79 -3.02
N ALA A 46 7.49 -2.56 -2.88
CA ALA A 46 8.79 -2.27 -2.30
C ALA A 46 8.88 -2.72 -0.83
N ILE A 47 7.73 -2.77 -0.15
CA ILE A 47 7.55 -3.45 1.13
C ILE A 47 6.39 -4.45 1.04
N PRO A 48 6.46 -5.59 1.76
CA PRO A 48 5.36 -6.55 1.77
C PRO A 48 4.13 -5.98 2.49
N PRO A 49 2.91 -6.50 2.23
CA PRO A 49 1.73 -6.15 3.02
C PRO A 49 1.96 -6.34 4.53
N PRO A 50 1.23 -5.61 5.40
CA PRO A 50 1.27 -5.86 6.85
C PRO A 50 1.03 -7.35 7.16
N ALA A 51 1.75 -7.90 8.14
CA ALA A 51 1.81 -9.34 8.36
C ALA A 51 0.45 -9.98 8.70
N ASP A 52 -0.42 -9.24 9.40
CA ASP A 52 -1.79 -9.61 9.76
C ASP A 52 -2.85 -8.98 8.83
N PHE A 53 -2.45 -8.40 7.70
CA PHE A 53 -3.39 -7.78 6.74
C PHE A 53 -4.45 -8.78 6.29
N GLU A 54 -4.07 -10.01 5.93
CA GLU A 54 -5.01 -11.04 5.49
C GLU A 54 -6.03 -11.41 6.58
N GLN A 55 -5.60 -11.43 7.84
CA GLN A 55 -6.50 -11.71 8.97
C GLN A 55 -7.49 -10.56 9.21
N VAL A 56 -7.06 -9.32 9.00
CA VAL A 56 -7.87 -8.11 9.25
C VAL A 56 -8.77 -7.74 8.08
N MET A 57 -8.30 -7.95 6.84
CA MET A 57 -8.98 -7.54 5.61
C MET A 57 -9.64 -8.71 4.86
N GLY A 58 -9.30 -9.95 5.20
CA GLY A 58 -9.96 -11.15 4.67
C GLY A 58 -9.45 -11.61 3.30
N TYR A 59 -8.33 -11.06 2.81
CA TYR A 59 -7.71 -11.50 1.57
C TYR A 59 -6.19 -11.29 1.56
N LYS A 60 -5.51 -12.01 0.67
CA LYS A 60 -4.08 -11.84 0.40
C LYS A 60 -3.87 -10.98 -0.86
N PRO A 61 -3.26 -9.78 -0.74
CA PRO A 61 -2.86 -9.00 -1.91
C PRO A 61 -1.84 -9.76 -2.76
N TYR A 62 -1.83 -9.52 -4.07
CA TYR A 62 -0.86 -10.13 -4.98
C TYR A 62 -0.17 -9.08 -5.85
N ALA A 63 1.06 -9.39 -6.25
CA ALA A 63 1.84 -8.53 -7.12
C ALA A 63 1.56 -8.85 -8.59
N ILE A 64 1.50 -7.81 -9.43
CA ILE A 64 1.55 -7.91 -10.87
C ILE A 64 2.70 -7.08 -11.42
N GLN A 65 3.24 -7.50 -12.57
CA GLN A 65 4.13 -6.67 -13.36
C GLN A 65 3.32 -5.90 -14.40
N THR A 66 3.44 -4.57 -14.42
CA THR A 66 2.95 -3.71 -15.49
C THR A 66 4.12 -3.23 -16.35
N PRO A 67 3.88 -2.68 -17.56
CA PRO A 67 4.90 -1.98 -18.32
C PRO A 67 5.56 -0.81 -17.56
N HIS A 68 4.86 -0.24 -16.57
CA HIS A 68 5.27 0.93 -15.78
C HIS A 68 5.68 0.55 -14.33
N GLY A 69 6.08 -0.71 -14.13
CA GLY A 69 6.57 -1.23 -12.85
C GLY A 69 5.61 -2.18 -12.15
N GLN A 70 6.04 -2.68 -11.00
CA GLN A 70 5.24 -3.58 -10.17
C GLN A 70 4.09 -2.84 -9.49
N ARG A 71 2.95 -3.53 -9.32
CA ARG A 71 1.81 -3.08 -8.53
C ARG A 71 1.29 -4.20 -7.64
N MET A 72 0.86 -3.87 -6.44
CA MET A 72 0.08 -4.74 -5.56
C MET A 72 -1.41 -4.54 -5.83
N GLN A 73 -2.21 -5.61 -5.73
CA GLN A 73 -3.63 -5.60 -6.07
C GLN A 73 -4.50 -6.31 -5.03
N ASP A 74 -5.71 -5.78 -4.85
CA ASP A 74 -6.85 -6.48 -4.28
C ASP A 74 -7.44 -7.44 -5.34
N PRO A 75 -7.50 -8.77 -5.11
CA PRO A 75 -8.13 -9.71 -6.03
C PRO A 75 -9.63 -9.51 -6.21
N HIS A 76 -10.29 -8.81 -5.29
CA HIS A 76 -11.73 -8.55 -5.30
C HIS A 76 -12.08 -7.14 -5.79
N GLY A 77 -11.07 -6.27 -5.93
CA GLY A 77 -11.23 -4.91 -6.40
C GLY A 77 -11.72 -4.86 -7.85
N TYR A 78 -12.35 -3.76 -8.23
CA TYR A 78 -12.84 -3.55 -9.57
C TYR A 78 -13.10 -2.07 -9.86
N ALA A 79 -13.00 -1.69 -11.13
CA ALA A 79 -13.33 -0.33 -11.54
C ALA A 79 -14.84 -0.10 -11.42
N SER A 80 -15.27 0.60 -10.36
CA SER A 80 -16.66 1.01 -10.23
C SER A 80 -16.94 2.24 -11.10
N VAL A 81 -17.94 2.15 -11.99
CA VAL A 81 -18.43 3.28 -12.80
C VAL A 81 -19.89 3.57 -12.53
N PRO A 82 -20.28 4.86 -12.42
CA PRO A 82 -21.67 5.25 -12.51
C PRO A 82 -22.28 4.74 -13.83
N GLY A 83 -23.29 3.88 -13.73
CA GLY A 83 -24.05 3.38 -14.88
C GLY A 83 -23.36 2.38 -15.81
N LYS A 84 -22.15 1.87 -15.50
CA LYS A 84 -21.39 0.90 -16.34
C LYS A 84 -21.08 1.37 -17.78
N ILE A 85 -20.97 2.68 -18.02
CA ILE A 85 -20.73 3.26 -19.36
C ILE A 85 -19.23 3.49 -19.66
N GLY A 86 -18.35 3.25 -18.69
CA GLY A 86 -16.91 3.50 -18.80
C GLY A 86 -16.04 2.26 -19.04
N PRO A 87 -14.72 2.44 -19.24
CA PRO A 87 -13.74 1.38 -19.52
C PRO A 87 -13.38 0.60 -18.25
N ASP A 88 -14.34 -0.17 -17.74
CA ASP A 88 -14.22 -0.95 -16.52
C ASP A 88 -13.14 -2.04 -16.62
N LYS A 89 -13.15 -2.81 -17.71
CA LYS A 89 -12.18 -3.89 -17.95
C LYS A 89 -10.77 -3.36 -18.17
N GLU A 90 -10.65 -2.25 -18.90
CA GLU A 90 -9.36 -1.67 -19.22
C GLU A 90 -8.69 -1.04 -18.00
N PHE A 91 -9.48 -0.46 -17.08
CA PHE A 91 -8.98 0.13 -15.85
C PHE A 91 -9.00 -0.82 -14.64
N ASP A 92 -9.46 -2.06 -14.80
CA ASP A 92 -9.55 -3.07 -13.73
C ASP A 92 -8.25 -3.21 -12.94
N LYS A 93 -7.10 -3.25 -13.64
CA LYS A 93 -5.80 -3.36 -12.96
C LYS A 93 -5.47 -2.14 -12.11
N ALA A 94 -5.75 -0.94 -12.62
CA ALA A 94 -5.50 0.29 -11.88
C ALA A 94 -6.45 0.38 -10.66
N ALA A 95 -7.71 0.00 -10.84
CA ALA A 95 -8.71 -0.01 -9.77
C ALA A 95 -8.35 -0.99 -8.65
N LYS A 96 -7.94 -2.23 -8.99
CA LYS A 96 -7.50 -3.20 -7.98
C LYS A 96 -6.31 -2.74 -7.15
N THR A 97 -5.39 -1.97 -7.74
CA THR A 97 -4.29 -1.34 -7.01
C THR A 97 -4.77 -0.19 -6.13
N HIS A 98 -5.72 0.61 -6.63
CA HIS A 98 -6.34 1.69 -5.86
C HIS A 98 -7.11 1.16 -4.64
N ASP A 99 -7.91 0.12 -4.83
CA ASP A 99 -8.68 -0.56 -3.79
C ASP A 99 -7.76 -1.14 -2.71
N TYR A 100 -6.65 -1.77 -3.09
CA TYR A 100 -5.64 -2.19 -2.12
C TYR A 100 -5.08 -1.02 -1.30
N GLY A 101 -4.83 0.13 -1.93
CA GLY A 101 -4.44 1.36 -1.23
C GLY A 101 -5.49 1.84 -0.23
N TYR A 102 -6.78 1.78 -0.59
CA TYR A 102 -7.88 2.12 0.29
C TYR A 102 -8.04 1.11 1.44
N ASP A 103 -7.79 -0.16 1.18
CA ASP A 103 -7.80 -1.19 2.21
C ASP A 103 -6.66 -1.04 3.20
N LEU A 104 -5.50 -0.53 2.78
CA LEU A 104 -4.43 -0.14 3.71
C LEU A 104 -4.88 1.01 4.62
N LEU A 105 -5.61 2.02 4.10
CA LEU A 105 -6.18 3.08 4.94
C LEU A 105 -7.14 2.52 5.98
N ARG A 106 -8.06 1.63 5.56
CA ARG A 106 -9.02 0.97 6.45
C ARG A 106 -8.34 0.06 7.45
N TYR A 107 -7.31 -0.68 7.03
CA TYR A 107 -6.52 -1.54 7.89
C TYR A 107 -5.91 -0.71 9.04
N TYR A 108 -5.19 0.37 8.73
CA TYR A 108 -4.53 1.19 9.75
C TYR A 108 -5.53 1.91 10.67
N ASP A 109 -6.68 2.30 10.15
CA ASP A 109 -7.79 2.83 10.95
C ASP A 109 -8.33 1.79 11.94
N ARG A 110 -8.61 0.55 11.49
CA ARG A 110 -9.05 -0.57 12.36
C ARG A 110 -8.02 -0.93 13.43
N LYS A 111 -6.72 -0.73 13.15
CA LYS A 111 -5.63 -0.94 14.12
C LYS A 111 -5.47 0.23 15.10
N GLY A 112 -6.26 1.29 14.98
CA GLY A 112 -6.21 2.47 15.85
C GLY A 112 -5.04 3.41 15.56
N THR A 113 -4.39 3.27 14.40
CA THR A 113 -3.24 4.09 13.99
C THR A 113 -3.46 4.62 12.57
N PRO A 114 -4.50 5.45 12.35
CA PRO A 114 -4.89 5.87 11.02
C PRO A 114 -3.74 6.57 10.28
N LEU A 115 -3.61 6.27 8.99
CA LEU A 115 -2.70 6.99 8.13
C LEU A 115 -3.16 8.44 7.95
N LYS A 116 -2.20 9.30 7.65
CA LYS A 116 -2.45 10.74 7.42
C LYS A 116 -2.96 10.94 5.98
N PRO A 117 -3.63 12.08 5.69
CA PRO A 117 -4.19 12.39 4.36
C PRO A 117 -3.27 12.15 3.17
N GLU A 118 -1.95 12.26 3.34
CA GLU A 118 -0.95 12.06 2.30
C GLU A 118 -0.97 10.62 1.74
N ALA A 119 -1.33 9.63 2.57
CA ALA A 119 -1.48 8.25 2.11
C ALA A 119 -2.60 8.11 1.08
N ARG A 120 -3.77 8.67 1.36
CA ARG A 120 -4.88 8.63 0.40
C ARG A 120 -4.56 9.38 -0.89
N LYS A 121 -3.93 10.54 -0.78
CA LYS A 121 -3.46 11.31 -1.94
C LYS A 121 -2.46 10.52 -2.78
N ALA A 122 -1.56 9.76 -2.16
CA ALA A 122 -0.63 8.90 -2.87
C ALA A 122 -1.35 7.76 -3.61
N ALA A 123 -2.33 7.10 -2.98
CA ALA A 123 -3.15 6.07 -3.64
C ALA A 123 -3.94 6.63 -4.83
N ASP A 124 -4.64 7.76 -4.64
CA ASP A 124 -5.40 8.44 -5.70
C ASP A 124 -4.49 8.88 -6.85
N LYS A 125 -3.28 9.35 -6.55
CA LYS A 125 -2.27 9.73 -7.55
C LYS A 125 -1.75 8.53 -8.33
N MET A 126 -1.48 7.39 -7.68
CA MET A 126 -1.08 6.16 -8.36
C MET A 126 -2.18 5.70 -9.31
N PHE A 127 -3.43 5.69 -8.86
CA PHE A 127 -4.58 5.33 -9.68
C PHE A 127 -4.71 6.23 -10.92
N ARG A 128 -4.60 7.55 -10.75
CA ARG A 128 -4.55 8.50 -11.86
C ARG A 128 -3.42 8.15 -12.83
N ASN A 129 -2.20 7.98 -12.32
CA ASN A 129 -1.04 7.67 -13.15
C ASN A 129 -1.25 6.39 -13.98
N ASP A 130 -1.67 5.29 -13.35
CA ASP A 130 -1.84 4.00 -14.02
C ASP A 130 -2.92 4.06 -15.13
N MET A 131 -4.00 4.83 -14.94
CA MET A 131 -5.00 5.05 -16.00
C MET A 131 -4.47 5.89 -17.17
N PHE A 132 -3.68 6.94 -16.87
CA PHE A 132 -3.07 7.77 -17.92
C PHE A 132 -1.99 7.01 -18.67
N ASP A 133 -1.21 6.18 -18.00
CA ASP A 133 -0.23 5.28 -18.60
C ASP A 133 -0.91 4.29 -19.55
N TYR A 134 -1.98 3.62 -19.09
CA TYR A 134 -2.80 2.77 -19.96
C TYR A 134 -3.28 3.53 -21.20
N ALA A 135 -3.76 4.76 -21.02
CA ALA A 135 -4.28 5.57 -22.12
C ALA A 135 -3.18 5.97 -23.12
N ASN A 136 -1.96 6.26 -22.65
CA ASN A 136 -0.84 6.64 -23.49
C ASN A 136 -0.27 5.44 -24.27
N ASP A 137 -0.37 4.23 -23.72
CA ASP A 137 0.06 2.98 -24.37
C ASP A 137 -0.87 2.55 -25.52
N GLN A 138 -2.04 3.18 -25.68
CA GLN A 138 -2.99 2.80 -26.70
C GLN A 138 -2.51 3.13 -28.12
N LYS A 139 -2.81 2.22 -29.05
CA LYS A 139 -2.59 2.43 -30.48
C LYS A 139 -3.67 3.35 -31.06
N GLY A 140 -3.23 4.31 -31.87
CA GLY A 140 -4.09 5.27 -32.57
C GLY A 140 -4.53 6.46 -31.70
N ALA A 141 -4.59 7.64 -32.32
CA ALA A 141 -4.91 8.89 -31.63
C ALA A 141 -6.31 8.88 -30.98
N VAL A 142 -7.29 8.24 -31.63
CA VAL A 142 -8.67 8.14 -31.13
C VAL A 142 -8.75 7.38 -29.81
N ASN A 143 -8.07 6.23 -29.70
CA ASN A 143 -8.08 5.45 -28.47
C ASN A 143 -7.35 6.18 -27.34
N ARG A 144 -6.17 6.76 -27.62
CA ARG A 144 -5.46 7.56 -26.60
C ARG A 144 -6.34 8.68 -26.07
N PHE A 145 -7.01 9.40 -26.96
CA PHE A 145 -7.94 10.45 -26.55
C PHE A 145 -9.09 9.89 -25.70
N LYS A 146 -9.78 8.84 -26.17
CA LYS A 146 -10.88 8.17 -25.45
C LYS A 146 -10.48 7.80 -24.02
N PHE A 147 -9.38 7.07 -23.85
CA PHE A 147 -8.97 6.59 -22.52
C PHE A 147 -8.41 7.71 -21.64
N ARG A 148 -7.77 8.75 -22.21
CA ARG A 148 -7.36 9.93 -21.43
C ARG A 148 -8.57 10.69 -20.88
N THR A 149 -9.64 10.82 -21.68
CA THR A 149 -10.90 11.44 -21.22
C THR A 149 -11.48 10.64 -20.06
N TRP A 150 -11.57 9.32 -20.18
CA TRP A 150 -12.06 8.49 -19.08
C TRP A 150 -11.15 8.53 -17.84
N ALA A 151 -9.83 8.47 -18.01
CA ALA A 151 -8.88 8.60 -16.91
C ALA A 151 -9.09 9.92 -16.14
N GLN A 152 -9.35 11.02 -16.85
CA GLN A 152 -9.67 12.30 -16.21
C GLN A 152 -11.00 12.26 -15.46
N ILE A 153 -12.06 11.64 -16.02
CA ILE A 153 -13.36 11.50 -15.35
C ILE A 153 -13.22 10.74 -14.03
N TYR A 154 -12.57 9.57 -14.07
CA TYR A 154 -12.35 8.75 -12.87
C TYR A 154 -11.52 9.49 -11.82
N ALA A 155 -10.39 10.10 -12.23
CA ALA A 155 -9.53 10.83 -11.31
C ALA A 155 -10.27 11.99 -10.63
N THR A 156 -11.10 12.72 -11.38
CA THR A 156 -11.90 13.82 -10.84
C THR A 156 -12.96 13.32 -9.85
N ALA A 157 -13.65 12.21 -10.18
CA ALA A 157 -14.65 11.62 -9.30
C ALA A 157 -14.04 11.15 -7.97
N VAL A 158 -12.89 10.48 -8.02
CA VAL A 158 -12.14 10.05 -6.83
C VAL A 158 -11.67 11.25 -6.03
N GLU A 159 -11.08 12.26 -6.66
CA GLU A 159 -10.61 13.47 -5.99
C GLU A 159 -11.73 14.20 -5.25
N LEU A 160 -12.90 14.38 -5.88
CA LEU A 160 -14.07 14.99 -5.24
C LEU A 160 -14.56 14.16 -4.04
N ASN A 161 -14.60 12.83 -4.17
CA ASN A 161 -14.98 11.96 -3.06
C ASN A 161 -13.94 12.01 -1.91
N SER A 162 -12.65 12.06 -2.24
CA SER A 162 -11.56 12.20 -1.27
C SER A 162 -11.64 13.51 -0.51
N VAL A 163 -11.91 14.62 -1.19
CA VAL A 163 -12.13 15.93 -0.55
C VAL A 163 -13.35 15.88 0.38
N ARG A 164 -14.47 15.29 -0.08
CA ARG A 164 -15.70 15.13 0.74
C ARG A 164 -15.44 14.34 2.03
N GLN A 165 -14.52 13.38 2.01
CA GLN A 165 -14.16 12.52 3.13
C GLN A 165 -12.94 13.04 3.93
N GLY A 166 -12.47 14.26 3.68
CA GLY A 166 -11.30 14.84 4.38
C GLY A 166 -10.01 14.06 4.14
N HIS A 167 -9.92 13.30 3.04
CA HIS A 167 -8.85 12.37 2.71
C HIS A 167 -8.61 11.23 3.73
N GLY A 168 -9.61 10.91 4.57
CA GLY A 168 -9.55 9.78 5.50
C GLY A 168 -9.83 8.42 4.82
N PRO A 169 -9.97 7.33 5.59
CA PRO A 169 -10.44 6.05 5.07
C PRO A 169 -11.82 6.18 4.39
N PRO A 170 -12.06 5.53 3.23
CA PRO A 170 -13.33 5.57 2.52
C PRO A 170 -14.36 4.53 3.00
#